data_AF-A0A0D3KUX2-F1
#
_entry.id   AF-A0A0D3KUX2-F1
#
_cell.length_a   1.000
_cell.length_b   1.000
_cell.length_c   1.000
_cell.angle_alpha   90.00
_cell.angle_beta   90.00
_cell.angle_gamma   90.00
#
_symmetry.space_group_name_H-M   'P 1'
#
loop_
_entity.id
_entity.type
_entity.pdbx_description
1 polymer ?
#
loop_
_entity_poly.entity_id
_entity_poly.type
_entity_poly.pdbx_seq_one_letter_code
_entity_poly.pdbx_strand_id
1 'polypeptide(L)'
;MAGTDSDTASRAGAALQMAIYDDARQRSARAPRRWPAASKWVLASAAAAALVQCDLGGLLAAYNSALHDWPFSTKALSTGITYVLSDLTAQALERRAVASSSGGSRQGITLSAAGSESKLRVGRALRFGAVGLLWVGPLLAGWFQLMEHFVPGRSAGAVTRKLILDQLVQGPFMIGTMYLLTGVSGGLATGRGFGRSLRQARRTAEQQLAPTWVRSVFVWAPVQALQQLFVPLQHRVLVANGVSYFWDTYLANKMGGEDES
;
A
#
# COMPACT_ATOMS: atom_id res chain seq x y z
N MET A 1 0.03 9.19 -70.44
CA MET A 1 0.68 8.01 -69.81
C MET A 1 0.84 8.31 -68.33
N ALA A 2 -0.14 7.93 -67.50
CA ALA A 2 -0.09 8.07 -66.04
C ALA A 2 -0.96 6.96 -65.45
N GLY A 3 -0.36 5.83 -65.06
CA GLY A 3 -1.10 4.66 -64.59
C GLY A 3 -0.25 3.58 -63.92
N THR A 4 1.00 3.85 -63.55
CA THR A 4 1.92 2.83 -63.01
C THR A 4 2.34 3.05 -61.56
N ASP A 5 2.08 4.21 -60.96
CA ASP A 5 2.61 4.56 -59.62
C ASP A 5 1.66 4.18 -58.45
N SER A 6 0.36 4.02 -58.71
CA SER A 6 -0.61 3.65 -57.66
C SER A 6 -0.54 2.17 -57.27
N ASP A 7 -0.09 1.31 -58.19
CA ASP A 7 -0.13 -0.15 -58.03
C ASP A 7 1.10 -0.67 -57.26
N THR A 8 2.24 0.02 -57.36
CA THR A 8 3.47 -0.28 -56.61
C THR A 8 3.35 0.12 -55.14
N ALA A 9 2.74 1.27 -54.84
CA ALA A 9 2.50 1.70 -53.47
C ALA A 9 1.51 0.78 -52.73
N SER A 10 0.47 0.30 -53.43
CA SER A 10 -0.51 -0.65 -52.89
C SER A 10 0.12 -2.01 -52.56
N ARG A 11 0.99 -2.53 -53.44
CA ARG A 11 1.73 -3.78 -53.23
C ARG A 11 2.76 -3.68 -52.09
N ALA A 12 3.45 -2.55 -51.98
CA ALA A 12 4.38 -2.31 -50.88
C ALA A 12 3.66 -2.24 -49.52
N GLY A 13 2.47 -1.60 -49.47
CA GLY A 13 1.62 -1.56 -48.29
C GLY A 13 1.14 -2.95 -47.85
N ALA A 14 0.70 -3.78 -48.80
CA ALA A 14 0.26 -5.14 -48.52
C ALA A 14 1.40 -6.05 -48.01
N ALA A 15 2.60 -5.92 -48.58
CA ALA A 15 3.77 -6.67 -48.14
C ALA A 15 4.22 -6.26 -46.72
N LEU A 16 4.15 -4.96 -46.39
CA LEU A 16 4.46 -4.46 -45.06
C LEU A 16 3.45 -4.96 -44.01
N GLN A 17 2.17 -4.97 -44.37
CA GLN A 17 1.09 -5.45 -43.51
C GLN A 17 1.25 -6.95 -43.19
N MET A 18 1.63 -7.75 -44.19
CA MET A 18 1.90 -9.19 -44.01
C MET A 18 3.15 -9.43 -43.16
N ALA A 19 4.22 -8.65 -43.35
CA ALA A 19 5.42 -8.77 -42.52
C ALA A 19 5.16 -8.41 -41.05
N ILE A 20 4.32 -7.39 -40.79
CA ILE A 20 3.89 -7.01 -39.44
C ILE A 20 3.01 -8.10 -38.81
N TYR A 21 2.11 -8.68 -39.61
CA TYR A 21 1.23 -9.75 -39.15
C TYR A 21 2.01 -11.03 -38.80
N ASP A 22 3.00 -11.40 -39.62
CA ASP A 22 3.84 -12.57 -39.37
C ASP A 22 4.78 -12.38 -38.16
N ASP A 23 5.35 -11.19 -37.94
CA ASP A 23 6.12 -10.89 -36.72
C ASP A 23 5.25 -10.95 -35.45
N ALA A 24 4.02 -10.41 -35.51
CA ALA A 24 3.07 -10.49 -34.41
C ALA A 24 2.69 -11.94 -34.06
N ARG A 25 2.53 -12.79 -35.10
CA ARG A 25 2.23 -14.22 -34.95
C ARG A 25 3.42 -15.02 -34.40
N GLN A 26 4.64 -14.70 -34.82
CA GLN A 26 5.85 -15.32 -34.27
C GLN A 26 6.11 -14.93 -32.82
N ARG A 27 5.73 -13.72 -32.40
CA ARG A 27 5.83 -13.26 -31.01
C ARG A 27 4.80 -13.90 -30.09
N SER A 28 3.57 -14.11 -30.55
CA SER A 28 2.52 -14.77 -29.76
C SER A 28 2.75 -16.28 -29.58
N ALA A 29 3.53 -16.90 -30.49
CA ALA A 29 3.94 -18.30 -30.38
C ALA A 29 5.12 -18.55 -29.40
N ARG A 30 5.81 -17.50 -28.92
CA ARG A 30 6.85 -17.65 -27.89
C ARG A 30 6.20 -17.78 -26.51
N ALA A 31 6.24 -18.99 -25.95
CA ALA A 31 5.78 -19.28 -24.58
C ALA A 31 6.32 -18.26 -23.55
N PRO A 32 5.54 -17.92 -22.50
CA PRO A 32 5.93 -16.93 -21.51
C PRO A 32 7.27 -17.32 -20.86
N ARG A 33 8.22 -16.39 -20.89
CA ARG A 33 9.57 -16.55 -20.33
C ARG A 33 9.46 -16.84 -18.83
N ARG A 34 9.54 -18.11 -18.44
CA ARG A 34 9.65 -18.52 -17.03
C ARG A 34 10.99 -18.02 -16.52
N TRP A 35 10.94 -17.05 -15.61
CA TRP A 35 12.15 -16.50 -15.00
C TRP A 35 12.88 -17.58 -14.19
N PRO A 36 14.20 -17.76 -14.36
CA PRO A 36 14.96 -18.70 -13.55
C PRO A 36 14.93 -18.24 -12.09
N ALA A 37 14.83 -19.20 -11.16
CA ALA A 37 14.70 -18.96 -9.72
C ALA A 37 15.75 -17.99 -9.14
N ALA A 38 16.94 -17.91 -9.77
CA ALA A 38 18.03 -17.00 -9.44
C ALA A 38 17.62 -15.50 -9.45
N SER A 39 16.67 -15.10 -10.29
CA SER A 39 16.21 -13.70 -10.38
C SER A 39 15.43 -13.21 -9.14
N LYS A 40 14.78 -14.13 -8.41
CA LYS A 40 14.10 -13.82 -7.14
C LYS A 40 15.11 -13.56 -6.02
N TRP A 41 16.23 -14.27 -6.04
CA TRP A 41 17.30 -14.14 -5.05
C TRP A 41 18.13 -12.87 -5.24
N VAL A 42 18.32 -12.41 -6.48
CA VAL A 42 19.03 -11.15 -6.78
C VAL A 42 18.25 -9.91 -6.33
N LEU A 43 16.91 -9.92 -6.42
CA LEU A 43 16.09 -8.83 -5.92
C LEU A 43 15.96 -8.85 -4.39
N ALA A 44 15.87 -10.05 -3.80
CA ALA A 44 15.92 -10.21 -2.34
C ALA A 44 17.27 -9.77 -1.77
N SER A 45 18.38 -10.05 -2.45
CA SER A 45 19.72 -9.64 -2.02
C SER A 45 19.97 -8.14 -2.19
N ALA A 46 19.39 -7.48 -3.21
CA ALA A 46 19.46 -6.03 -3.34
C ALA A 46 18.63 -5.30 -2.27
N ALA A 47 17.44 -5.80 -1.94
CA ALA A 47 16.64 -5.29 -0.83
C ALA A 47 17.33 -5.53 0.52
N ALA A 48 17.93 -6.70 0.72
CA ALA A 48 18.74 -7.00 1.91
C ALA A 48 20.00 -6.12 1.99
N ALA A 49 20.70 -5.88 0.87
CA ALA A 49 21.87 -5.01 0.84
C ALA A 49 21.53 -3.54 1.15
N ALA A 50 20.39 -3.03 0.67
CA ALA A 50 19.89 -1.71 1.01
C ALA A 50 19.49 -1.61 2.49
N LEU A 51 18.93 -2.68 3.08
CA LEU A 51 18.65 -2.77 4.51
C LEU A 51 19.92 -2.86 5.36
N VAL A 52 21.00 -3.50 4.85
CA VAL A 52 22.31 -3.63 5.51
C VAL A 52 23.13 -2.32 5.44
N GLN A 53 22.89 -1.48 4.45
CA GLN A 53 23.48 -0.13 4.36
C GLN A 53 22.75 0.92 5.22
N CYS A 54 21.55 0.60 5.69
CA CYS A 54 20.83 1.42 6.66
C CYS A 54 21.45 1.16 8.03
N ASP A 55 21.98 2.20 8.69
CA ASP A 55 22.37 2.12 10.09
C ASP A 55 21.10 1.98 10.96
N LEU A 56 20.57 0.76 11.02
CA LEU A 56 19.41 0.40 11.83
C LEU A 56 19.66 0.72 13.30
N GLY A 57 20.90 0.63 13.77
CA GLY A 57 21.28 1.01 15.12
C GLY A 57 21.13 2.51 15.36
N GLY A 58 21.67 3.32 14.46
CA GLY A 58 21.54 4.79 14.49
C GLY A 58 20.11 5.27 14.33
N LEU A 59 19.32 4.66 13.43
CA LEU A 59 17.90 4.97 13.26
C LEU A 59 17.10 4.63 14.52
N LEU A 60 17.37 3.47 15.13
CA LEU A 60 16.71 3.07 16.37
C LEU A 60 17.13 3.98 17.53
N ALA A 61 18.40 4.39 17.60
CA ALA A 61 18.89 5.33 18.61
C ALA A 61 18.23 6.72 18.44
N ALA A 62 18.15 7.23 17.21
CA ALA A 62 17.46 8.48 16.91
C ALA A 62 15.96 8.40 17.25
N TYR A 63 15.31 7.28 16.90
CA TYR A 63 13.92 7.02 17.29
C TYR A 63 13.75 7.02 18.81
N ASN A 64 14.62 6.32 19.54
CA ASN A 64 14.55 6.22 20.99
C ASN A 64 14.78 7.58 21.67
N SER A 65 15.71 8.39 21.16
CA SER A 65 15.94 9.76 21.64
C SER A 65 14.69 10.61 21.42
N ALA A 66 14.14 10.61 20.20
CA ALA A 66 12.93 11.37 19.88
C ALA A 66 11.70 10.86 20.66
N LEU A 67 11.64 9.56 20.96
CA LEU A 67 10.56 8.95 21.73
C LEU A 67 10.60 9.37 23.20
N HIS A 68 11.80 9.59 23.75
CA HIS A 68 11.98 10.09 25.10
C HIS A 68 11.49 11.53 25.22
N ASP A 69 11.88 12.40 24.29
CA ASP A 69 11.59 13.83 24.37
C ASP A 69 10.17 14.18 23.89
N TRP A 70 9.68 13.47 22.86
CA TRP A 70 8.39 13.73 22.21
C TRP A 70 7.60 12.43 21.97
N PRO A 71 7.14 11.76 23.04
CA PRO A 71 6.61 10.39 22.94
C PRO A 71 5.38 10.23 22.05
N PHE A 72 4.49 11.23 22.01
CA PHE A 72 3.30 11.20 21.17
C PHE A 72 3.62 11.61 19.73
N SER A 73 4.37 12.70 19.54
CA SER A 73 4.72 13.21 18.22
C SER A 73 5.59 12.23 17.44
N THR A 74 6.54 11.55 18.10
CA THR A 74 7.40 10.55 17.47
C THR A 74 6.61 9.33 16.98
N LYS A 75 5.63 8.87 17.79
CA LYS A 75 4.69 7.81 17.39
C LYS A 75 3.84 8.24 16.19
N ALA A 76 3.26 9.44 16.26
CA ALA A 76 2.46 10.01 15.18
C ALA A 76 3.27 10.16 13.87
N LEU A 77 4.45 10.74 13.95
CA LEU A 77 5.33 10.97 12.79
C LEU A 77 5.78 9.66 12.16
N SER A 78 6.23 8.70 12.96
CA SER A 78 6.64 7.39 12.43
C SER A 78 5.49 6.64 11.76
N THR A 79 4.26 6.74 12.28
CA THR A 79 3.07 6.17 11.63
C THR A 79 2.76 6.90 10.31
N GLY A 80 2.85 8.23 10.28
CA GLY A 80 2.70 9.00 9.04
C GLY A 80 3.70 8.58 7.95
N ILE A 81 4.99 8.46 8.31
CA ILE A 81 6.05 7.99 7.39
C ILE A 81 5.72 6.58 6.88
N THR A 82 5.31 5.68 7.78
CA THR A 82 4.94 4.30 7.42
C THR A 82 3.84 4.30 6.36
N TYR A 83 2.78 5.10 6.55
CA TYR A 83 1.66 5.17 5.62
C TYR A 83 2.06 5.74 4.24
N VAL A 84 2.96 6.72 4.20
CA VAL A 84 3.54 7.22 2.94
C VAL A 84 4.27 6.09 2.22
N LEU A 85 5.12 5.35 2.92
CA LEU A 85 5.89 4.26 2.33
C LEU A 85 4.99 3.11 1.86
N SER A 86 3.99 2.72 2.65
CA SER A 86 3.01 1.70 2.28
C SER A 86 2.28 2.04 0.98
N ASP A 87 1.75 3.27 0.89
CA ASP A 87 1.03 3.68 -0.32
C ASP A 87 1.97 3.78 -1.52
N LEU A 88 3.17 4.36 -1.38
CA LEU A 88 4.16 4.40 -2.47
C LEU A 88 4.52 3.00 -2.99
N THR A 89 4.69 2.03 -2.09
CA THR A 89 4.93 0.62 -2.45
C THR A 89 3.71 0.02 -3.16
N ALA A 90 2.50 0.27 -2.68
CA ALA A 90 1.28 -0.18 -3.34
C ALA A 90 1.16 0.37 -4.77
N GLN A 91 1.36 1.68 -4.98
CA GLN A 91 1.30 2.25 -6.34
C GLN A 91 2.41 1.69 -7.25
N ALA A 92 3.56 1.32 -6.69
CA ALA A 92 4.62 0.66 -7.45
C ALA A 92 4.24 -0.78 -7.87
N LEU A 93 3.51 -1.51 -7.02
CA LEU A 93 3.00 -2.85 -7.34
C LEU A 93 1.86 -2.79 -8.38
N GLU A 94 0.91 -1.87 -8.23
CA GLU A 94 -0.17 -1.61 -9.20
C GLU A 94 0.41 -1.41 -10.61
N ARG A 95 1.44 -0.57 -10.73
CA ARG A 95 2.10 -0.29 -12.02
C ARG A 95 2.80 -1.50 -12.62
N ARG A 96 3.39 -2.35 -11.79
CA ARG A 96 4.02 -3.60 -12.26
C ARG A 96 2.98 -4.59 -12.74
N ALA A 97 1.84 -4.69 -12.06
CA ALA A 97 0.72 -5.53 -12.48
C ALA A 97 0.17 -5.06 -13.84
N VAL A 98 -0.11 -3.77 -13.99
CA VAL A 98 -0.58 -3.17 -15.25
C VAL A 98 0.44 -3.32 -16.38
N ALA A 99 1.73 -3.13 -16.10
CA ALA A 99 2.79 -3.35 -17.10
C ALA A 99 2.95 -4.83 -17.51
N SER A 100 2.54 -5.76 -16.66
CA SER A 100 2.59 -7.20 -16.93
C SER A 100 1.35 -7.68 -17.71
N SER A 101 0.17 -7.07 -17.48
CA SER A 101 -1.05 -7.34 -18.25
C SER A 101 -1.06 -6.64 -19.61
N SER A 102 -0.46 -5.45 -19.69
CA SER A 102 -0.32 -4.67 -20.92
C SER A 102 0.93 -5.10 -21.68
N GLY A 103 0.86 -6.20 -22.44
CA GLY A 103 1.98 -6.73 -23.21
C GLY A 103 2.72 -5.68 -24.06
N GLY A 104 3.83 -5.16 -23.56
CA GLY A 104 4.90 -4.49 -24.32
C GLY A 104 4.62 -3.12 -24.97
N SER A 105 3.41 -2.55 -24.92
CA SER A 105 3.17 -1.22 -25.51
C SER A 105 3.67 -0.08 -24.61
N ARG A 106 4.96 0.25 -24.75
CA ARG A 106 5.54 1.52 -24.27
C ARG A 106 5.02 2.65 -25.16
N GLN A 107 3.84 3.18 -24.86
CA GLN A 107 3.42 4.46 -25.43
C GLN A 107 4.19 5.56 -24.70
N GLY A 108 5.00 6.31 -25.45
CA GLY A 108 5.93 7.31 -24.92
C GLY A 108 5.22 8.30 -24.00
N ILE A 109 5.53 8.24 -22.71
CA ILE A 109 5.04 9.19 -21.73
C ILE A 109 5.69 10.54 -22.04
N THR A 110 4.90 11.50 -22.51
CA THR A 110 5.37 12.88 -22.66
C THR A 110 5.83 13.41 -21.30
N LEU A 111 6.91 14.20 -21.25
CA LEU A 111 7.48 14.71 -19.98
C LEU A 111 6.43 15.41 -19.08
N SER A 112 5.43 16.06 -19.71
CA SER A 112 4.30 16.69 -19.03
C SER A 112 3.35 15.68 -18.37
N ALA A 113 3.02 14.57 -19.05
CA ALA A 113 2.23 13.48 -18.49
C ALA A 113 2.98 12.79 -17.34
N ALA A 114 4.30 12.58 -17.48
CA ALA A 114 5.15 12.03 -16.41
C ALA A 114 5.17 12.92 -15.16
N GLY A 115 5.20 14.24 -15.34
CA GLY A 115 5.12 15.22 -14.26
C GLY A 115 3.78 15.22 -13.53
N SER A 116 2.66 15.17 -14.28
CA SER A 116 1.31 15.10 -13.72
C SER A 116 1.09 13.80 -12.93
N GLU A 117 1.48 12.67 -13.50
CA GLU A 117 1.47 11.36 -12.85
C GLU A 117 2.26 11.36 -11.54
N SER A 118 3.45 11.98 -11.54
CA SER A 118 4.28 12.08 -10.34
C SER A 118 3.62 12.91 -9.23
N LYS A 119 2.98 14.03 -9.58
CA LYS A 119 2.26 14.87 -8.62
C LYS A 119 1.03 14.15 -8.04
N LEU A 120 0.26 13.43 -8.87
CA LEU A 120 -0.89 12.65 -8.41
C LEU A 120 -0.48 11.56 -7.42
N ARG A 121 0.60 10.82 -7.73
CA ARG A 121 1.16 9.80 -6.83
C ARG A 121 1.57 10.35 -5.47
N VAL A 122 2.39 11.39 -5.48
CA VAL A 122 2.87 12.03 -4.24
C VAL A 122 1.69 12.60 -3.47
N GLY A 123 0.72 13.19 -4.16
CA GLY A 123 -0.52 13.65 -3.53
C GLY A 123 -1.30 12.53 -2.83
N ARG A 124 -1.41 11.33 -3.43
CA ARG A 124 -2.07 10.18 -2.78
C ARG A 124 -1.29 9.74 -1.54
N ALA A 125 0.03 9.58 -1.67
CA ALA A 125 0.90 9.15 -0.58
C ALA A 125 0.88 10.12 0.60
N LEU A 126 0.90 11.43 0.33
CA LEU A 126 0.82 12.45 1.38
C LEU A 126 -0.53 12.46 2.10
N ARG A 127 -1.65 12.13 1.42
CA ARG A 127 -2.96 12.00 2.08
C ARG A 127 -2.99 10.79 3.01
N PHE A 128 -2.47 9.65 2.57
CA PHE A 128 -2.29 8.47 3.43
C PHE A 128 -1.36 8.79 4.61
N GLY A 129 -0.25 9.49 4.36
CA GLY A 129 0.66 9.98 5.39
C GLY A 129 -0.03 10.89 6.40
N ALA A 130 -0.88 11.81 5.96
CA ALA A 130 -1.64 12.69 6.84
C ALA A 130 -2.64 11.90 7.70
N VAL A 131 -3.29 10.87 7.15
CA VAL A 131 -4.14 9.95 7.92
C VAL A 131 -3.31 9.21 8.98
N GLY A 132 -2.14 8.67 8.60
CA GLY A 132 -1.22 8.01 9.54
C GLY A 132 -0.76 8.95 10.67
N LEU A 133 -0.39 10.18 10.32
CA LEU A 133 0.14 11.19 11.23
C LEU A 133 -0.92 11.75 12.19
N LEU A 134 -2.08 12.13 11.68
CA LEU A 134 -3.07 12.91 12.43
C LEU A 134 -4.14 12.03 13.08
N TRP A 135 -4.32 10.81 12.61
CA TRP A 135 -5.36 9.90 13.12
C TRP A 135 -4.76 8.64 13.74
N VAL A 136 -4.06 7.82 12.94
CA VAL A 136 -3.66 6.46 13.37
C VAL A 136 -2.62 6.48 14.47
N GLY A 137 -1.55 7.26 14.29
CA GLY A 137 -0.47 7.32 15.26
C GLY A 137 -0.95 7.81 16.64
N PRO A 138 -1.69 8.93 16.73
CA PRO A 138 -2.32 9.37 17.98
C PRO A 138 -3.28 8.32 18.55
N LEU A 139 -4.14 7.72 17.72
CA LEU A 139 -5.08 6.69 18.14
C LEU A 139 -4.35 5.47 18.74
N LEU A 140 -3.30 4.96 18.09
CA LEU A 140 -2.49 3.84 18.60
C LEU A 140 -1.76 4.21 19.89
N ALA A 141 -1.16 5.40 19.93
CA ALA A 141 -0.44 5.89 21.12
C ALA A 141 -1.37 6.00 22.34
N GLY A 142 -2.61 6.46 22.14
CA GLY A 142 -3.64 6.50 23.17
C GLY A 142 -4.17 5.11 23.52
N TRP A 143 -4.45 4.28 22.51
CA TRP A 143 -5.03 2.95 22.69
C TRP A 143 -4.15 2.03 23.55
N PHE A 144 -2.84 1.98 23.29
CA PHE A 144 -1.93 1.17 24.09
C PHE A 144 -1.84 1.64 25.55
N GLN A 145 -1.92 2.96 25.79
CA GLN A 145 -1.94 3.50 27.16
C GLN A 145 -3.25 3.19 27.87
N LEU A 146 -4.37 3.35 27.18
CA LEU A 146 -5.71 3.06 27.69
C LEU A 146 -5.84 1.58 28.09
N MET A 147 -5.31 0.68 27.26
CA MET A 147 -5.29 -0.75 27.56
C MET A 147 -4.44 -1.11 28.78
N GLU A 148 -3.27 -0.48 28.95
CA GLU A 148 -2.45 -0.71 30.16
C GLU A 148 -3.11 -0.14 31.42
N HIS A 149 -3.86 0.95 31.30
CA HIS A 149 -4.60 1.53 32.41
C HIS A 149 -5.76 0.63 32.87
N PHE A 150 -6.60 0.14 31.93
CA PHE A 150 -7.77 -0.67 32.28
C PHE A 150 -7.47 -2.14 32.57
N VAL A 151 -6.44 -2.70 31.95
CA VAL A 151 -6.05 -4.10 32.12
C VAL A 151 -4.57 -4.16 32.45
N PRO A 152 -4.15 -3.83 33.69
CA PRO A 152 -2.74 -3.85 34.03
C PRO A 152 -2.17 -5.27 34.01
N GLY A 153 -0.88 -5.36 33.68
CA GLY A 153 -0.12 -6.61 33.76
C GLY A 153 -0.08 -7.43 32.48
N ARG A 154 0.60 -8.58 32.59
CA ARG A 154 0.95 -9.48 31.47
C ARG A 154 0.58 -10.95 31.72
N SER A 155 -0.29 -11.22 32.69
CA SER A 155 -0.81 -12.58 32.88
C SER A 155 -1.58 -13.05 31.64
N ALA A 156 -1.67 -14.36 31.42
CA ALA A 156 -2.43 -14.89 30.29
C ALA A 156 -3.87 -14.34 30.24
N GLY A 157 -4.54 -14.21 31.40
CA GLY A 157 -5.86 -13.59 31.49
C GLY A 157 -5.89 -12.10 31.11
N ALA A 158 -4.88 -11.32 31.50
CA ALA A 158 -4.75 -9.91 31.12
C ALA A 158 -4.53 -9.77 29.61
N VAL A 159 -3.62 -10.57 29.04
CA VAL A 159 -3.34 -10.57 27.59
C VAL A 159 -4.58 -10.95 26.79
N THR A 160 -5.31 -11.99 27.19
CA THR A 160 -6.55 -12.39 26.51
C THR A 160 -7.62 -11.29 26.56
N ARG A 161 -7.80 -10.62 27.69
CA ARG A 161 -8.75 -9.49 27.81
C ARG A 161 -8.35 -8.33 26.89
N LYS A 162 -7.07 -7.95 26.88
CA LYS A 162 -6.54 -6.92 25.97
C LYS A 162 -6.77 -7.32 24.51
N LEU A 163 -6.54 -8.58 24.17
CA LEU A 163 -6.73 -9.09 22.82
C LEU A 163 -8.19 -9.01 22.38
N ILE A 164 -9.12 -9.43 23.24
CA ILE A 164 -10.56 -9.32 22.95
C ILE A 164 -10.96 -7.85 22.76
N LEU A 165 -10.49 -6.96 23.63
CA LEU A 165 -10.77 -5.54 23.54
C LEU A 165 -10.23 -4.94 22.24
N ASP A 166 -9.01 -5.29 21.88
CA ASP A 166 -8.35 -4.86 20.64
C ASP A 166 -9.13 -5.32 19.40
N GLN A 167 -9.48 -6.61 19.33
CA GLN A 167 -10.14 -7.17 18.16
C GLN A 167 -11.62 -6.79 18.04
N LEU A 168 -12.34 -6.56 19.14
CA LEU A 168 -13.77 -6.22 19.10
C LEU A 168 -14.06 -4.73 19.09
N VAL A 169 -13.18 -3.90 19.65
CA VAL A 169 -13.41 -2.45 19.74
C VAL A 169 -12.50 -1.71 18.77
N GLN A 170 -11.19 -1.82 18.94
CA GLN A 170 -10.26 -1.01 18.17
C GLN A 170 -10.13 -1.47 16.72
N GLY A 171 -10.15 -2.77 16.44
CA GLY A 171 -10.13 -3.30 15.07
C GLY A 171 -11.25 -2.74 14.18
N PRO A 172 -12.54 -2.97 14.51
CA PRO A 172 -13.66 -2.45 13.74
C PRO A 172 -13.68 -0.92 13.65
N PHE A 173 -13.34 -0.24 14.75
CA PHE A 173 -13.28 1.23 14.79
C PHE A 173 -12.19 1.78 13.87
N MET A 174 -10.98 1.20 13.91
CA MET A 174 -9.85 1.58 13.07
C MET A 174 -10.18 1.35 11.59
N ILE A 175 -10.71 0.17 11.24
CA ILE A 175 -11.05 -0.18 9.85
C ILE A 175 -12.17 0.71 9.32
N GLY A 176 -13.23 0.93 10.10
CA GLY A 176 -14.33 1.80 9.71
C GLY A 176 -13.87 3.25 9.47
N THR A 177 -13.08 3.80 10.40
CA THR A 177 -12.56 5.16 10.27
C THR A 177 -11.56 5.28 9.11
N MET A 178 -10.77 4.25 8.84
CA MET A 178 -9.92 4.17 7.64
C MET A 178 -10.72 4.31 6.36
N TYR A 179 -11.75 3.49 6.15
CA TYR A 179 -12.58 3.56 4.94
C TYR A 179 -13.22 4.94 4.77
N LEU A 180 -13.66 5.55 5.87
CA LEU A 180 -14.24 6.90 5.83
C LEU A 180 -13.21 7.96 5.47
N LEU A 181 -12.05 7.98 6.13
CA LEU A 181 -11.01 9.01 5.91
C LEU A 181 -10.38 8.91 4.53
N THR A 182 -10.04 7.69 4.07
CA THR A 182 -9.46 7.48 2.74
C THR A 182 -10.49 7.71 1.64
N GLY A 183 -11.72 7.24 1.81
CA GLY A 183 -12.80 7.44 0.84
C GLY A 183 -13.22 8.91 0.69
N VAL A 184 -13.32 9.64 1.81
CA VAL A 184 -13.63 11.08 1.78
C VAL A 184 -12.47 11.86 1.18
N SER A 185 -11.23 11.63 1.61
CA SER A 185 -10.06 12.36 1.10
C SER A 185 -9.81 12.10 -0.39
N GLY A 186 -9.96 10.85 -0.85
CA GLY A 186 -9.87 10.49 -2.26
C GLY A 186 -11.00 11.10 -3.10
N GLY A 187 -12.22 11.10 -2.58
CA GLY A 187 -13.35 11.76 -3.23
C GLY A 187 -13.13 13.27 -3.37
N LEU A 188 -12.72 13.95 -2.31
CA LEU A 188 -12.42 15.38 -2.37
C LEU A 188 -11.26 15.70 -3.33
N ALA A 189 -10.23 14.85 -3.37
CA ALA A 189 -9.11 14.99 -4.30
C ALA A 189 -9.51 14.89 -5.78
N THR A 190 -10.59 14.16 -6.08
CA THR A 190 -11.15 14.00 -7.44
C THR A 190 -12.26 15.01 -7.75
N GLY A 191 -12.47 16.02 -6.88
CA GLY A 191 -13.52 17.03 -7.04
C GLY A 191 -14.92 16.54 -6.67
N ARG A 192 -15.06 15.32 -6.13
CA ARG A 192 -16.34 14.83 -5.60
C ARG A 192 -16.66 15.57 -4.31
N GLY A 193 -17.76 16.30 -4.30
CA GLY A 193 -18.22 17.05 -3.12
C GLY A 193 -18.36 16.17 -1.87
N PHE A 194 -18.10 16.75 -0.69
CA PHE A 194 -18.01 16.05 0.59
C PHE A 194 -19.15 15.06 0.85
N GLY A 195 -20.41 15.48 0.68
CA GLY A 195 -21.56 14.62 0.95
C GLY A 195 -21.63 13.38 0.05
N ARG A 196 -21.20 13.48 -1.21
CA ARG A 196 -21.11 12.30 -2.11
C ARG A 196 -19.97 11.38 -1.71
N SER A 197 -18.81 11.95 -1.38
CA SER A 197 -17.63 11.19 -0.94
C SER A 197 -17.89 10.44 0.36
N LEU A 198 -18.55 11.08 1.33
CA LEU A 198 -18.93 10.45 2.60
C LEU A 198 -19.93 9.32 2.41
N ARG A 199 -20.96 9.51 1.56
CA ARG A 199 -21.93 8.44 1.26
C ARG A 199 -21.28 7.24 0.61
N GLN A 200 -20.37 7.45 -0.33
CA GLN A 200 -19.64 6.36 -0.98
C GLN A 200 -18.73 5.65 0.03
N ALA A 201 -17.95 6.40 0.80
CA ALA A 201 -17.05 5.84 1.81
C ALA A 201 -17.80 5.00 2.86
N ARG A 202 -18.99 5.47 3.26
CA ARG A 202 -19.88 4.72 4.17
C ARG A 202 -20.37 3.42 3.55
N ARG A 203 -20.82 3.44 2.29
CA ARG A 203 -21.24 2.22 1.58
C ARG A 203 -20.10 1.22 1.46
N THR A 204 -18.91 1.68 1.10
CA THR A 204 -17.71 0.85 1.05
C THR A 204 -17.39 0.27 2.43
N ALA A 205 -17.47 1.07 3.49
CA ALA A 205 -17.28 0.57 4.85
C ALA A 205 -18.33 -0.49 5.22
N GLU A 206 -19.61 -0.27 4.95
CA GLU A 206 -20.69 -1.22 5.23
C GLU A 206 -20.48 -2.57 4.50
N GLN A 207 -19.93 -2.54 3.28
CA GLN A 207 -19.67 -3.74 2.48
C GLN A 207 -18.37 -4.44 2.89
N GLN A 208 -17.31 -3.67 3.15
CA GLN A 208 -15.95 -4.18 3.27
C GLN A 208 -15.47 -4.30 4.72
N LEU A 209 -16.14 -3.69 5.71
CA LEU A 209 -15.70 -3.72 7.11
C LEU A 209 -15.64 -5.14 7.65
N ALA A 210 -16.72 -5.92 7.54
CA ALA A 210 -16.74 -7.30 8.04
C ALA A 210 -15.67 -8.20 7.38
N PRO A 211 -15.56 -8.29 6.04
CA PRO A 211 -14.54 -9.14 5.42
C PRO A 211 -13.11 -8.64 5.69
N THR A 212 -12.91 -7.33 5.82
CA THR A 212 -11.59 -6.76 6.18
C THR A 212 -11.24 -7.07 7.63
N TRP A 213 -12.21 -6.94 8.54
CA TRP A 213 -12.03 -7.22 9.96
C TRP A 213 -11.71 -8.68 10.23
N VAL A 214 -12.41 -9.63 9.60
CA VAL A 214 -12.08 -11.06 9.74
C VAL A 214 -10.62 -11.33 9.33
N ARG A 215 -10.18 -10.76 8.21
CA ARG A 215 -8.78 -10.89 7.76
C ARG A 215 -7.81 -10.20 8.70
N SER A 216 -8.20 -9.03 9.24
CA SER A 216 -7.36 -8.29 10.16
C SER A 216 -7.13 -9.08 11.45
N VAL A 217 -8.13 -9.81 11.94
CA VAL A 217 -7.98 -10.65 13.15
C VAL A 217 -6.87 -11.68 12.98
N PHE A 218 -6.75 -12.34 11.82
CA PHE A 218 -5.70 -13.33 11.58
C PHE A 218 -4.28 -12.75 11.56
N VAL A 219 -4.14 -11.46 11.25
CA VAL A 219 -2.84 -10.78 11.23
C VAL A 219 -2.55 -10.11 12.57
N TRP A 220 -3.51 -9.35 13.07
CA TRP A 220 -3.34 -8.48 14.22
C TRP A 220 -3.49 -9.21 15.55
N ALA A 221 -4.28 -10.28 15.65
CA ALA A 221 -4.40 -10.98 16.92
C ALA A 221 -3.08 -11.64 17.39
N PRO A 222 -2.32 -12.37 16.54
CA PRO A 222 -1.00 -12.87 16.91
C PRO A 222 -0.01 -11.75 17.23
N VAL A 223 0.01 -10.70 16.41
CA VAL A 223 0.89 -9.53 16.60
C VAL A 223 0.60 -8.83 17.93
N GLN A 224 -0.67 -8.65 18.25
CA GLN A 224 -1.10 -8.02 19.49
C GLN A 224 -0.74 -8.89 20.70
N ALA A 225 -0.93 -10.21 20.63
CA ALA A 225 -0.52 -11.12 21.70
C ALA A 225 1.00 -11.02 21.97
N LEU A 226 1.82 -11.04 20.92
CA LEU A 226 3.28 -10.88 21.03
C LEU A 226 3.66 -9.52 21.62
N GLN A 227 3.01 -8.45 21.19
CA GLN A 227 3.26 -7.11 21.73
C GLN A 227 2.92 -6.99 23.22
N GLN A 228 1.83 -7.61 23.67
CA GLN A 228 1.42 -7.56 25.07
C GLN A 228 2.33 -8.41 25.98
N LEU A 229 2.89 -9.50 25.46
CA LEU A 229 3.80 -10.38 26.19
C LEU A 229 5.24 -9.85 26.26
N PHE A 230 5.78 -9.44 25.10
CA PHE A 230 7.23 -9.23 24.95
C PHE A 230 7.64 -7.79 24.70
N VAL A 231 6.74 -6.94 24.19
CA VAL A 231 7.12 -5.59 23.74
C VAL A 231 6.79 -4.55 24.82
N PRO A 232 7.79 -3.75 25.27
CA PRO A 232 7.56 -2.63 26.17
C PRO A 232 6.58 -1.61 25.56
N LEU A 233 5.75 -0.97 26.39
CA LEU A 233 4.68 -0.08 25.98
C LEU A 233 5.13 0.99 24.97
N GLN A 234 6.31 1.58 25.21
CA GLN A 234 6.87 2.64 24.39
C GLN A 234 7.18 2.20 22.93
N HIS A 235 7.49 0.92 22.70
CA HIS A 235 7.87 0.40 21.38
C HIS A 235 6.73 -0.27 20.60
N ARG A 236 5.55 -0.44 21.22
CA ARG A 236 4.42 -1.13 20.55
C ARG A 236 3.97 -0.43 19.28
N VAL A 237 3.95 0.90 19.24
CA VAL A 237 3.64 1.63 18.00
C VAL A 237 4.68 1.39 16.90
N LEU A 238 5.96 1.28 17.24
CA LEU A 238 7.01 0.97 16.27
C LEU A 238 6.82 -0.43 15.66
N VAL A 239 6.50 -1.43 16.49
CA VAL A 239 6.21 -2.80 16.03
C VAL A 239 4.94 -2.82 15.17
N ALA A 240 3.88 -2.13 15.61
CA ALA A 240 2.65 -2.00 14.84
C ALA A 240 2.90 -1.37 13.47
N ASN A 241 3.67 -0.28 13.41
CA ASN A 241 4.06 0.37 12.14
C ASN A 241 4.80 -0.60 11.20
N GLY A 242 5.70 -1.43 11.73
CA GLY A 242 6.41 -2.45 10.94
C GLY A 242 5.47 -3.46 10.29
N VAL A 243 4.42 -3.90 11.01
CA VAL A 243 3.40 -4.80 10.46
C VAL A 243 2.43 -4.07 9.51
N SER A 244 2.03 -2.84 9.88
CA SER A 244 1.16 -1.98 9.06
C SER A 244 1.73 -1.76 7.66
N TYR A 245 3.05 -1.60 7.54
CA TYR A 245 3.68 -1.47 6.22
C TYR A 245 3.26 -2.58 5.24
N PHE A 246 3.30 -3.84 5.69
CA PHE A 246 2.91 -4.99 4.87
C PHE A 246 1.39 -5.10 4.72
N TRP A 247 0.65 -4.89 5.81
CA TRP A 247 -0.81 -4.98 5.83
C TRP A 247 -1.46 -3.96 4.89
N ASP A 248 -1.03 -2.71 4.95
CA ASP A 248 -1.58 -1.61 4.15
C ASP A 248 -1.21 -1.78 2.67
N THR A 249 0.01 -2.27 2.38
CA THR A 249 0.42 -2.65 1.02
C THR A 249 -0.46 -3.76 0.45
N TYR A 250 -0.77 -4.80 1.24
CA TYR A 250 -1.66 -5.88 0.85
C TYR A 250 -3.08 -5.38 0.56
N LEU A 251 -3.61 -4.54 1.45
CA LEU A 251 -4.95 -3.97 1.33
C LEU A 251 -5.08 -3.09 0.08
N ALA A 252 -4.11 -2.21 -0.18
CA ALA A 252 -4.13 -1.34 -1.35
C ALA A 252 -4.11 -2.14 -2.66
N ASN A 253 -3.28 -3.18 -2.76
CA ASN A 253 -3.25 -4.06 -3.94
C ASN A 253 -4.59 -4.81 -4.16
N LYS A 254 -5.29 -5.17 -3.07
CA LYS A 254 -6.58 -5.86 -3.18
C LYS A 254 -7.71 -4.92 -3.58
N MET A 255 -7.75 -3.72 -3.00
CA MET A 255 -8.76 -2.71 -3.32
C MET A 255 -8.62 -2.19 -4.76
N GLY A 256 -7.38 -2.07 -5.27
CA GLY A 256 -7.14 -1.65 -6.65
C GLY A 256 -7.62 -2.64 -7.72
N GLY A 257 -7.87 -3.90 -7.37
CA GLY A 257 -8.37 -4.92 -8.29
C GLY A 257 -9.89 -5.03 -8.39
N GLU A 258 -10.64 -4.41 -7.47
CA GLU A 258 -12.12 -4.47 -7.44
C GLU A 258 -12.78 -3.26 -8.16
N ASP A 259 -12.01 -2.22 -8.49
CA ASP A 259 -12.51 -1.05 -9.25
C ASP A 259 -12.51 -1.27 -10.79
N GLU A 260 -12.00 -2.42 -11.28
CA GLU A 260 -11.91 -2.76 -12.72
C GLU A 260 -12.89 -3.86 -13.19
N SER A 261 -13.80 -4.34 -12.34
CA SER A 261 -14.83 -5.35 -12.67
C SER A 261 -16.25 -4.80 -12.53
#